data_AF-A0A6A4VBZ0-F1
#
_entry.id   AF-A0A6A4VBZ0-F1
#
_cell.length_a   1.000
_cell.length_b   1.000
_cell.length_c   1.000
_cell.angle_alpha   90.00
_cell.angle_beta   90.00
_cell.angle_gamma   90.00
#
_symmetry.space_group_name_H-M   'P 1'
#
loop_
_entity.id
_entity.type
_entity.pdbx_description
1 polymer ?
#
loop_
_entity_poly.entity_id
_entity_poly.type
_entity_poly.pdbx_seq_one_letter_code
_entity_poly.pdbx_strand_id
1 'polypeptide(L)'
;MVVAESGRDVRLGLSKVSDAEVMELYGSTVLPINYIEPPPGRPEARMVQLADLFSLPEMCLMCQVTDLFIQQNIDFQPAVLFTDVRNAIGSIHPLMHGIVGRDPAYYMEESPDLVRYLDRLVHHGRRLFLVTNSPFDFVNRGMNFLVGDDWRDRFDLVIVEAKKPKFFTQWSSPLRRYDLETKSKTWSQVTKIEKGEVYCEGNVRQLQQLTGWAGGNVLYFGDHPYTDLADVRLHHGWRTGAILWELDHEISILNRPEYKENSNWLQQLQQLIEGEQNELRRPENRAVLERWEAERDQLRLYTKTIFNHQFGSLFRTHHNPSYFSRRLFHFCDLYTSSISNLLDLHPSHVFFPRRGALPHEYRSMFV
;
A
#
# COMPACT_ATOMS: atom_id res chain seq x y z
N MET A 1 18.97 -6.13 -5.28
CA MET A 1 18.11 -6.14 -6.48
C MET A 1 16.73 -5.66 -6.08
N VAL A 2 16.10 -4.84 -6.92
CA VAL A 2 14.72 -4.38 -6.74
C VAL A 2 13.85 -5.11 -7.74
N VAL A 3 12.75 -5.69 -7.25
CA VAL A 3 11.83 -6.48 -8.06
C VAL A 3 10.49 -5.79 -8.03
N ALA A 4 9.93 -5.54 -9.20
CA ALA A 4 8.58 -5.02 -9.30
C ALA A 4 7.58 -6.00 -8.67
N GLU A 5 6.47 -5.49 -8.16
CA GLU A 5 5.32 -6.27 -7.65
C GLU A 5 4.75 -7.26 -8.69
N SER A 6 5.12 -7.10 -9.96
CA SER A 6 4.84 -8.02 -11.06
C SER A 6 5.62 -9.33 -11.02
N GLY A 7 6.75 -9.37 -10.31
CA GLY A 7 7.74 -10.43 -10.32
C GLY A 7 8.53 -10.56 -11.63
N ARG A 8 8.25 -9.74 -12.66
CA ARG A 8 8.85 -9.87 -14.00
C ARG A 8 9.85 -8.77 -14.34
N ASP A 9 9.75 -7.60 -13.71
CA ASP A 9 10.73 -6.54 -13.91
C ASP A 9 11.70 -6.55 -12.73
N VAL A 10 12.91 -7.02 -13.00
CA VAL A 10 13.98 -7.15 -12.02
C VAL A 10 15.08 -6.14 -12.36
N ARG A 11 15.59 -5.44 -11.34
CA ARG A 11 16.63 -4.43 -11.49
C ARG A 11 17.78 -4.65 -10.51
N LEU A 12 19.00 -4.37 -10.98
CA LEU A 12 20.21 -4.26 -10.19
C LEU A 12 20.69 -2.81 -10.32
N GLY A 13 20.62 -2.05 -9.24
CA GLY A 13 20.77 -0.59 -9.31
C GLY A 13 19.70 0.01 -10.22
N LEU A 14 20.11 0.83 -11.18
CA LEU A 14 19.21 1.43 -12.16
C LEU A 14 19.01 0.55 -13.41
N SER A 15 19.83 -0.49 -13.56
CA SER A 15 19.87 -1.35 -14.74
C SER A 15 18.84 -2.48 -14.67
N LYS A 16 18.16 -2.74 -15.79
CA LYS A 16 17.27 -3.89 -15.93
C LYS A 16 18.09 -5.17 -16.05
N VAL A 17 17.69 -6.20 -15.32
CA VAL A 17 18.28 -7.54 -15.36
C VAL A 17 17.51 -8.38 -16.38
N SER A 18 18.23 -9.16 -17.18
CA SER A 18 17.64 -10.04 -18.19
C SER A 18 17.03 -11.30 -17.56
N ASP A 19 16.05 -11.92 -18.24
CA ASP A 19 15.43 -13.16 -17.75
C ASP A 19 16.47 -14.30 -17.58
N ALA A 20 17.52 -14.32 -18.40
CA ALA A 20 18.60 -15.29 -18.30
C ALA A 20 19.41 -15.12 -17.00
N GLU A 21 19.77 -13.88 -16.66
CA GLU A 21 20.47 -13.57 -15.41
C GLU A 21 19.56 -13.80 -14.19
N VAL A 22 18.26 -13.49 -14.28
CA VAL A 22 17.29 -13.83 -13.21
C VAL A 22 17.24 -15.34 -12.99
N MET A 23 17.20 -16.14 -14.06
CA MET A 23 17.24 -17.59 -13.98
C MET A 23 18.54 -18.12 -13.37
N GLU A 24 19.68 -17.50 -13.69
CA GLU A 24 20.98 -17.86 -13.09
C GLU A 24 21.02 -17.55 -11.58
N LEU A 25 20.51 -16.39 -11.18
CA LEU A 25 20.55 -15.91 -9.79
C LEU A 25 19.53 -16.60 -8.87
N TYR A 26 18.33 -16.87 -9.38
CA TYR A 26 17.20 -17.38 -8.56
C TYR A 26 16.77 -18.79 -8.92
N GLY A 27 17.30 -19.39 -10.00
CA GLY A 27 16.87 -20.70 -10.52
C GLY A 27 15.47 -20.72 -11.13
N SER A 28 14.79 -19.57 -11.18
CA SER A 28 13.39 -19.42 -11.59
C SER A 28 13.08 -17.96 -11.93
N THR A 29 12.23 -17.73 -12.91
CA THR A 29 11.63 -16.39 -13.20
C THR A 29 10.49 -16.05 -12.24
N VAL A 30 10.07 -17.02 -11.42
CA VAL A 30 9.07 -16.85 -10.35
C VAL A 30 9.79 -16.91 -9.01
N LEU A 31 9.68 -15.84 -8.24
CA LEU A 31 10.21 -15.78 -6.87
C LEU A 31 9.32 -16.57 -5.92
N PRO A 32 9.85 -17.57 -5.20
CA PRO A 32 9.07 -18.30 -4.21
C PRO A 32 8.70 -17.39 -3.03
N ILE A 33 7.51 -17.60 -2.46
CA ILE A 33 6.98 -16.77 -1.37
C ILE A 33 7.90 -16.73 -0.14
N ASN A 34 8.72 -17.77 0.07
CA ASN A 34 9.65 -17.87 1.19
C ASN A 34 10.76 -16.80 1.21
N TYR A 35 10.96 -16.07 0.10
CA TYR A 35 11.84 -14.91 0.06
C TYR A 35 11.23 -13.72 0.82
N ILE A 36 9.91 -13.59 0.78
CA ILE A 36 9.15 -12.49 1.39
C ILE A 36 8.60 -12.91 2.76
N GLU A 37 8.09 -14.14 2.86
CA GLU A 37 7.50 -14.71 4.07
C GLU A 37 8.35 -15.88 4.55
N PRO A 38 9.29 -15.67 5.50
CA PRO A 38 10.20 -16.72 5.92
C PRO A 38 9.42 -17.87 6.60
N PRO A 39 9.84 -19.14 6.38
CA PRO A 39 9.20 -20.27 7.01
C PRO A 39 9.42 -20.28 8.54
N PRO A 40 8.56 -21.00 9.30
CA PRO A 40 8.73 -21.15 10.74
C PRO A 40 10.14 -21.64 11.09
N GLY A 41 10.85 -20.93 11.98
CA GLY A 41 12.22 -21.25 12.38
C GLY A 41 13.33 -20.48 11.65
N ARG A 42 12.99 -19.66 10.64
CA ARG A 42 13.90 -18.62 10.12
C ARG A 42 13.36 -17.23 10.48
N PRO A 43 14.12 -16.42 11.24
CA PRO A 43 13.59 -15.15 11.76
C PRO A 43 13.52 -14.05 10.70
N GLU A 44 14.25 -14.15 9.59
CA GLU A 44 14.43 -13.02 8.65
C GLU A 44 14.06 -13.37 7.21
N ALA A 45 13.27 -12.48 6.60
CA ALA A 45 12.95 -12.52 5.18
C ALA A 45 14.19 -12.15 4.35
N ARG A 46 14.34 -12.77 3.17
CA ARG A 46 15.44 -12.45 2.24
C ARG A 46 15.14 -11.23 1.37
N MET A 47 13.86 -10.88 1.25
CA MET A 47 13.36 -9.73 0.52
C MET A 47 12.42 -8.94 1.41
N VAL A 48 12.51 -7.62 1.30
CA VAL A 48 11.63 -6.68 2.00
C VAL A 48 10.67 -6.09 0.99
N GLN A 49 9.40 -6.05 1.37
CA GLN A 49 8.38 -5.41 0.56
C GLN A 49 8.35 -3.90 0.86
N LEU A 50 8.45 -3.11 -0.20
CA LEU A 50 8.46 -1.65 -0.18
C LEU A 50 7.09 -1.17 -0.70
N ALA A 51 6.14 -1.03 0.22
CA ALA A 51 4.71 -1.06 -0.07
C ALA A 51 3.97 0.27 0.11
N ASP A 52 4.65 1.26 0.67
CA ASP A 52 4.10 2.57 0.99
C ASP A 52 4.89 3.68 0.30
N LEU A 53 4.35 4.89 0.39
CA LEU A 53 4.98 6.09 -0.13
C LEU A 53 6.36 6.38 0.49
N PHE A 54 6.53 6.06 1.78
CA PHE A 54 7.80 6.25 2.49
C PHE A 54 8.90 5.34 1.96
N SER A 55 8.52 4.24 1.29
CA SER A 55 9.45 3.30 0.68
C SER A 55 10.01 3.79 -0.66
N LEU A 56 9.40 4.77 -1.33
CA LEU A 56 9.88 5.25 -2.63
C LEU A 56 11.26 5.93 -2.55
N PRO A 57 11.53 6.87 -1.61
CA PRO A 57 12.87 7.39 -1.42
C PRO A 57 13.90 6.31 -1.05
N GLU A 58 13.50 5.32 -0.25
CA GLU A 58 14.35 4.17 0.10
C GLU A 58 14.73 3.34 -1.12
N MET A 59 13.75 3.00 -1.95
CA MET A 59 13.98 2.28 -3.20
C MET A 59 14.90 3.05 -4.14
N CYS A 60 14.64 4.35 -4.33
CA CYS A 60 15.45 5.20 -5.20
C CYS A 60 16.91 5.31 -4.72
N LEU A 61 17.10 5.61 -3.43
CA LEU A 61 18.43 5.73 -2.85
C LEU A 61 19.19 4.40 -2.90
N MET A 62 18.54 3.28 -2.57
CA MET A 62 19.13 1.95 -2.66
C MET A 62 19.57 1.63 -4.09
N CYS A 63 18.74 1.93 -5.09
CA CYS A 63 19.09 1.75 -6.50
C CYS A 63 20.29 2.62 -6.90
N GLN A 64 20.30 3.91 -6.54
CA GLN A 64 21.36 4.84 -6.90
C GLN A 64 22.70 4.49 -6.26
N VAL A 65 22.72 4.13 -4.97
CA VAL A 65 23.95 3.74 -4.28
C VAL A 65 24.49 2.42 -4.82
N THR A 66 23.61 1.44 -5.09
CA THR A 66 24.00 0.19 -5.73
C THR A 66 24.65 0.44 -7.09
N ASP A 67 24.04 1.31 -7.91
CA ASP A 67 24.56 1.66 -9.23
C ASP A 67 25.92 2.36 -9.14
N LEU A 68 26.08 3.30 -8.20
CA LEU A 68 27.35 3.96 -7.92
C LEU A 68 28.46 2.96 -7.55
N PHE A 69 28.17 2.00 -6.67
CA PHE A 69 29.15 1.01 -6.23
C PHE A 69 29.59 0.12 -7.40
N ILE A 70 28.64 -0.31 -8.24
CA ILE A 70 28.93 -1.08 -9.44
C ILE A 70 29.79 -0.27 -10.42
N GLN A 71 29.42 0.98 -10.71
CA GLN A 71 30.16 1.83 -11.66
C GLN A 71 31.59 2.15 -11.20
N GLN A 72 31.80 2.31 -9.88
CA GLN A 72 33.10 2.62 -9.30
C GLN A 72 33.90 1.35 -8.92
N ASN A 73 33.39 0.16 -9.25
CA ASN A 73 34.00 -1.12 -8.91
C ASN A 73 34.33 -1.25 -7.40
N ILE A 74 33.42 -0.75 -6.56
CA ILE A 74 33.49 -0.86 -5.10
C ILE A 74 32.87 -2.19 -4.71
N ASP A 75 33.61 -3.02 -3.98
CA ASP A 75 33.08 -4.28 -3.44
C ASP A 75 32.11 -4.02 -2.28
N PHE A 76 30.99 -4.75 -2.24
CA PHE A 76 29.98 -4.57 -1.20
C PHE A 76 29.13 -5.82 -0.97
N GLN A 77 28.62 -5.95 0.25
CA GLN A 77 27.63 -6.95 0.60
C GLN A 77 26.22 -6.35 0.50
N PRO A 78 25.31 -6.90 -0.33
CA PRO A 78 23.97 -6.32 -0.53
C PRO A 78 23.15 -6.18 0.76
N ALA A 79 23.27 -7.12 1.69
CA ALA A 79 22.56 -7.07 2.97
C ALA A 79 23.04 -5.93 3.88
N VAL A 80 24.35 -5.67 3.88
CA VAL A 80 24.95 -4.55 4.63
C VAL A 80 24.54 -3.23 4.02
N LEU A 81 24.66 -3.10 2.69
CA LEU A 81 24.22 -1.89 1.97
C LEU A 81 22.74 -1.60 2.22
N PHE A 82 21.88 -2.61 2.15
CA PHE A 82 20.45 -2.48 2.47
C PHE A 82 20.25 -1.96 3.90
N THR A 83 20.93 -2.57 4.88
CA THR A 83 20.82 -2.19 6.28
C THR A 83 21.28 -0.75 6.52
N ASP A 84 22.39 -0.34 5.91
CA ASP A 84 22.94 1.00 6.07
C ASP A 84 22.06 2.07 5.45
N VAL A 85 21.53 1.84 4.24
CA VAL A 85 20.58 2.75 3.59
C VAL A 85 19.31 2.87 4.44
N ARG A 86 18.79 1.76 4.93
CA ARG A 86 17.59 1.75 5.78
C ARG A 86 17.81 2.48 7.10
N ASN A 87 18.97 2.27 7.73
CA ASN A 87 19.36 2.98 8.97
C ASN A 87 19.52 4.48 8.72
N ALA A 88 20.11 4.87 7.60
CA ALA A 88 20.25 6.28 7.22
C ALA A 88 18.86 6.93 7.08
N ILE A 89 17.93 6.29 6.38
CA ILE A 89 16.55 6.79 6.23
C ILE A 89 15.81 6.84 7.57
N GLY A 90 15.97 5.80 8.40
CA GLY A 90 15.43 5.81 9.75
C GLY A 90 15.95 6.96 10.60
N SER A 91 17.24 7.30 10.46
CA SER A 91 17.89 8.34 11.26
C SER A 91 17.40 9.77 10.94
N ILE A 92 16.95 10.01 9.69
CA ILE A 92 16.44 11.32 9.28
C ILE A 92 14.96 11.52 9.61
N HIS A 93 14.23 10.47 9.98
CA HIS A 93 12.78 10.56 10.21
C HIS A 93 12.38 11.60 11.29
N PRO A 94 13.09 11.71 12.43
CA PRO A 94 12.83 12.79 13.39
C PRO A 94 13.14 14.19 12.84
N LEU A 95 14.16 14.31 11.98
CA LEU A 95 14.48 15.59 11.32
C LEU A 95 13.38 15.97 10.34
N MET A 96 12.88 15.01 9.56
CA MET A 96 11.75 15.20 8.65
C MET A 96 10.51 15.70 9.41
N HIS A 97 10.16 15.09 10.55
CA HIS A 97 9.06 15.59 11.40
C HIS A 97 9.27 17.06 11.80
N GLY A 98 10.51 17.43 12.13
CA GLY A 98 10.85 18.81 12.47
C GLY A 98 10.74 19.79 11.30
N ILE A 99 11.07 19.36 10.08
CA ILE A 99 10.95 20.18 8.87
C ILE A 99 9.49 20.34 8.48
N VAL A 100 8.76 19.24 8.34
CA VAL A 100 7.33 19.24 7.97
C VAL A 100 6.50 20.00 8.99
N GLY A 101 6.78 19.80 10.28
CA GLY A 101 6.07 20.50 11.36
C GLY A 101 6.37 22.00 11.47
N ARG A 102 7.34 22.55 10.71
CA ARG A 102 7.59 24.01 10.66
C ARG A 102 6.77 24.71 9.58
N ASP A 103 6.46 24.00 8.49
CA ASP A 103 5.68 24.52 7.37
C ASP A 103 4.71 23.47 6.83
N PRO A 104 3.65 23.11 7.59
CA PRO A 104 2.69 22.10 7.14
C PRO A 104 2.02 22.46 5.82
N ALA A 105 1.79 23.74 5.56
CA ALA A 105 1.11 24.23 4.35
C ALA A 105 1.89 23.93 3.06
N TYR A 106 3.22 23.82 3.13
CA TYR A 106 4.03 23.44 1.99
C TYR A 106 4.00 21.92 1.71
N TYR A 107 3.84 21.09 2.75
CA TYR A 107 3.97 19.63 2.64
C TYR A 107 2.64 18.87 2.67
N MET A 108 1.55 19.50 3.10
CA MET A 108 0.24 18.87 3.25
C MET A 108 -0.79 19.64 2.43
N GLU A 109 -1.67 18.89 1.75
CA GLU A 109 -2.81 19.45 1.03
C GLU A 109 -3.99 19.64 2.00
N GLU A 110 -4.57 20.84 2.01
CA GLU A 110 -5.80 21.09 2.76
C GLU A 110 -6.96 20.29 2.13
N SER A 111 -7.78 19.69 2.99
CA SER A 111 -8.98 18.98 2.55
C SER A 111 -10.18 19.42 3.39
N PRO A 112 -10.95 20.44 2.94
CA PRO A 112 -12.17 20.85 3.63
C PRO A 112 -13.18 19.70 3.79
N ASP A 113 -13.18 18.76 2.85
CA ASP A 113 -14.05 17.58 2.88
C ASP A 113 -13.66 16.56 3.96
N LEU A 114 -12.40 16.53 4.39
CA LEU A 114 -11.99 15.70 5.54
C LEU A 114 -12.70 16.15 6.81
N VAL A 115 -12.71 17.46 7.10
CA VAL A 115 -13.36 18.01 8.30
C VAL A 115 -14.86 17.72 8.27
N ARG A 116 -15.50 17.99 7.12
CA ARG A 116 -16.93 17.69 6.91
C ARG A 116 -17.24 16.21 7.10
N TYR A 117 -16.35 15.33 6.67
CA TYR A 117 -16.53 13.88 6.82
C TYR A 117 -16.43 13.45 8.28
N LEU A 118 -15.43 13.92 9.02
CA LEU A 118 -15.28 13.63 10.45
C LEU A 118 -16.49 14.14 11.25
N ASP A 119 -16.91 15.39 11.00
CA ASP A 119 -18.07 15.99 11.67
C ASP A 119 -19.36 15.21 11.38
N ARG A 120 -19.54 14.77 10.13
CA ARG A 120 -20.67 13.92 9.75
C ARG A 120 -20.65 12.59 10.52
N LEU A 121 -19.51 11.92 10.62
CA LEU A 121 -19.41 10.67 11.38
C LEU A 121 -19.78 10.88 12.86
N VAL A 122 -19.25 11.92 13.49
CA VAL A 122 -19.54 12.27 14.88
C VAL A 122 -21.02 12.59 15.07
N HIS A 123 -21.61 13.41 14.18
CA HIS A 123 -23.04 13.77 14.21
C HIS A 123 -23.96 12.55 14.12
N HIS A 124 -23.55 11.53 13.35
CA HIS A 124 -24.27 10.26 13.24
C HIS A 124 -23.93 9.24 14.34
N GLY A 125 -23.28 9.66 15.42
CA GLY A 125 -22.98 8.83 16.59
C GLY A 125 -21.92 7.76 16.35
N ARG A 126 -21.08 7.92 15.31
CA ARG A 126 -19.92 7.03 15.11
C ARG A 126 -18.82 7.44 16.09
N ARG A 127 -18.17 6.44 16.69
CA ARG A 127 -17.01 6.65 17.56
C ARG A 127 -15.74 6.58 16.73
N LEU A 128 -14.86 7.57 16.87
CA LEU A 128 -13.65 7.71 16.07
C LEU A 128 -12.41 7.48 16.93
N PHE A 129 -11.38 6.88 16.34
CA PHE A 129 -10.10 6.72 17.00
C PHE A 129 -8.94 6.88 16.04
N LEU A 130 -7.81 7.36 16.56
CA LEU A 130 -6.55 7.55 15.84
C LEU A 130 -5.47 6.69 16.47
N VAL A 131 -4.76 5.89 15.67
CA VAL A 131 -3.60 5.09 16.10
C VAL A 131 -2.43 5.35 15.17
N THR A 132 -1.36 5.96 15.67
CA THR A 132 -0.21 6.36 14.87
C THR A 132 1.11 5.98 15.53
N ASN A 133 2.12 5.73 14.70
CA ASN A 133 3.50 5.52 15.15
C ASN A 133 4.22 6.83 15.47
N SER A 134 3.71 7.95 14.98
CA SER A 134 4.35 9.25 15.16
C SER A 134 4.18 9.79 16.58
N PRO A 135 5.13 10.62 17.07
CA PRO A 135 5.00 11.33 18.35
C PRO A 135 3.87 12.34 18.34
N PHE A 136 3.30 12.63 19.53
CA PHE A 136 2.18 13.56 19.69
C PHE A 136 2.44 14.95 19.10
N ASP A 137 3.60 15.56 19.37
CA ASP A 137 3.91 16.92 18.90
C ASP A 137 3.83 17.04 17.37
N PHE A 138 4.24 16.00 16.63
CA PHE A 138 4.14 15.97 15.17
C PHE A 138 2.69 15.82 14.72
N VAL A 139 1.97 14.85 15.30
CA VAL A 139 0.55 14.59 15.02
C VAL A 139 -0.29 15.82 15.29
N ASN A 140 -0.09 16.49 16.43
CA ASN A 140 -0.87 17.66 16.82
C ASN A 140 -0.69 18.83 15.85
N ARG A 141 0.53 19.08 15.34
CA ARG A 141 0.77 20.12 14.32
C ARG A 141 0.07 19.80 13.00
N GLY A 142 0.19 18.57 12.51
CA GLY A 142 -0.46 18.15 11.27
C GLY A 142 -1.99 18.17 11.39
N MET A 143 -2.54 17.67 12.50
CA MET A 143 -3.98 17.66 12.74
C MET A 143 -4.56 19.05 12.97
N ASN A 144 -3.83 19.96 13.63
CA ASN A 144 -4.25 21.37 13.73
C ASN A 144 -4.35 22.03 12.35
N PHE A 145 -3.41 21.73 11.45
CA PHE A 145 -3.47 22.24 10.08
C PHE A 145 -4.62 21.63 9.27
N LEU A 146 -4.79 20.30 9.33
CA LEU A 146 -5.79 19.59 8.51
C LEU A 146 -7.23 19.72 9.01
N VAL A 147 -7.43 19.79 10.33
CA VAL A 147 -8.75 19.69 10.96
C VAL A 147 -9.10 20.91 11.82
N GLY A 148 -8.10 21.56 12.42
CA GLY A 148 -8.27 22.70 13.33
C GLY A 148 -7.80 22.39 14.75
N ASP A 149 -7.71 23.43 15.58
CA ASP A 149 -7.13 23.35 16.95
C ASP A 149 -7.91 22.41 17.90
N ASP A 150 -9.19 22.17 17.61
CA ASP A 150 -10.11 21.32 18.37
C ASP A 150 -10.22 19.89 17.78
N TRP A 151 -9.30 19.48 16.90
CA TRP A 151 -9.38 18.19 16.20
C TRP A 151 -9.58 17.00 17.14
N ARG A 152 -9.00 17.04 18.35
CA ARG A 152 -9.10 15.97 19.36
C ARG A 152 -10.53 15.73 19.82
N ASP A 153 -11.40 16.73 19.78
CA ASP A 153 -12.79 16.61 20.23
C ASP A 153 -13.63 15.71 19.30
N ARG A 154 -13.16 15.51 18.06
CA ARG A 154 -13.77 14.59 17.09
C ARG A 154 -13.41 13.13 17.36
N PHE A 155 -12.32 12.86 18.08
CA PHE A 155 -11.84 11.51 18.36
C PHE A 155 -12.17 11.09 19.80
N ASP A 156 -12.75 9.91 19.97
CA ASP A 156 -12.99 9.31 21.28
C ASP A 156 -11.71 8.72 21.90
N LEU A 157 -10.70 8.45 21.06
CA LEU A 157 -9.42 7.90 21.48
C LEU A 157 -8.30 8.31 20.54
N VAL A 158 -7.18 8.76 21.11
CA VAL A 158 -5.93 9.03 20.38
C VAL A 158 -4.80 8.22 20.99
N ILE A 159 -4.15 7.38 20.18
CA ILE A 159 -2.95 6.61 20.53
C ILE A 159 -1.79 7.04 19.63
N VAL A 160 -0.74 7.58 20.23
CA VAL A 160 0.52 7.95 19.57
C VAL A 160 1.61 6.92 19.87
N GLU A 161 2.72 6.92 19.13
CA GLU A 161 3.82 5.97 19.34
C GLU A 161 3.35 4.50 19.49
N ALA A 162 2.35 4.08 18.72
CA ALA A 162 1.69 2.77 18.89
C ALA A 162 2.61 1.57 18.61
N LYS A 163 3.72 1.78 17.88
CA LYS A 163 4.68 0.74 17.46
C LYS A 163 4.05 -0.32 16.55
N LYS A 164 3.12 0.05 15.66
CA LYS A 164 2.62 -0.81 14.57
C LYS A 164 3.80 -1.38 13.75
N PRO A 165 3.80 -2.67 13.37
CA PRO A 165 2.72 -3.65 13.52
C PRO A 165 2.66 -4.35 14.89
N LYS A 166 3.59 -4.07 15.82
CA LYS A 166 3.62 -4.71 17.16
C LYS A 166 2.35 -4.44 17.97
N PHE A 167 1.72 -3.29 17.76
CA PHE A 167 0.41 -2.98 18.35
C PHE A 167 -0.66 -4.06 18.07
N PHE A 168 -0.64 -4.63 16.87
CA PHE A 168 -1.62 -5.64 16.43
C PHE A 168 -1.15 -7.09 16.66
N THR A 169 0.16 -7.31 16.74
CA THR A 169 0.75 -8.66 16.81
C THR A 169 1.22 -9.06 18.21
N GLN A 170 1.63 -8.10 19.05
CA GLN A 170 2.20 -8.36 20.37
C GLN A 170 1.23 -8.01 21.49
N TRP A 171 1.24 -8.80 22.57
CA TRP A 171 0.33 -8.62 23.72
C TRP A 171 1.02 -8.03 24.96
N SER A 172 2.33 -7.84 24.92
CA SER A 172 3.14 -7.51 26.10
C SER A 172 3.30 -6.01 26.36
N SER A 173 3.00 -5.15 25.38
CA SER A 173 3.15 -3.70 25.52
C SER A 173 1.88 -3.10 26.13
N PRO A 174 1.92 -2.56 27.37
CA PRO A 174 0.76 -1.94 28.00
C PRO A 174 0.49 -0.54 27.44
N LEU A 175 -0.78 -0.17 27.39
CA LEU A 175 -1.22 1.18 27.05
C LEU A 175 -0.89 2.13 28.22
N ARG A 176 -0.34 3.30 27.89
CA ARG A 176 0.05 4.33 28.87
C ARG A 176 -0.61 5.65 28.53
N ARG A 177 -0.88 6.50 29.53
CA ARG A 177 -1.33 7.88 29.29
C ARG A 177 -0.13 8.75 28.95
N TYR A 178 -0.31 9.65 27.99
CA TYR A 178 0.68 10.65 27.60
C TYR A 178 0.29 11.98 28.21
N ASP A 179 1.15 12.51 29.08
CA ASP A 179 0.96 13.80 29.75
C ASP A 179 1.43 14.92 28.81
N LEU A 180 0.49 15.82 28.46
CA LEU A 180 0.71 16.93 27.56
C LEU A 180 1.54 18.07 28.17
N GLU A 181 1.51 18.22 29.49
CA GLU A 181 2.26 19.28 30.20
C GLU A 181 3.73 18.89 30.32
N THR A 182 3.98 17.66 30.82
CA THR A 182 5.34 17.16 31.02
C THR A 182 5.94 16.52 29.77
N LYS A 183 5.15 16.34 28.71
CA LYS A 183 5.51 15.63 27.47
C LYS A 183 6.06 14.23 27.73
N SER A 184 5.52 13.56 28.74
CA SER A 184 6.06 12.30 29.27
C SER A 184 4.98 11.21 29.36
N LYS A 185 5.43 9.96 29.47
CA LYS A 185 4.54 8.80 29.59
C LYS A 185 4.29 8.52 31.07
N THR A 186 3.04 8.49 31.50
CA THR A 186 2.71 8.16 32.90
C THR A 186 3.01 6.68 33.19
N TRP A 187 3.28 6.36 34.45
CA TRP A 187 3.47 4.98 34.93
C TRP A 187 2.17 4.32 35.41
N SER A 188 1.11 5.12 35.55
CA SER A 188 -0.20 4.63 35.99
C SER A 188 -0.79 3.66 34.97
N GLN A 189 -1.37 2.57 35.49
CA GLN A 189 -2.11 1.63 34.65
C GLN A 189 -3.36 2.32 34.10
N VAL A 190 -3.57 2.19 32.78
CA VAL A 190 -4.80 2.64 32.13
C VAL A 190 -5.90 1.60 32.35
N THR A 191 -6.89 1.96 33.18
CA THR A 191 -8.07 1.12 33.48
C THR A 191 -9.33 1.55 32.73
N LYS A 192 -9.34 2.79 32.20
CA LYS A 192 -10.45 3.35 31.42
C LYS A 192 -9.91 4.32 30.37
N ILE A 193 -10.59 4.35 29.22
CA ILE A 193 -10.37 5.36 28.18
C ILE A 193 -11.25 6.58 28.46
N GLU A 194 -10.63 7.76 28.46
CA GLU A 194 -11.27 9.06 28.65
C GLU A 194 -11.10 9.90 27.39
N LYS A 195 -12.19 10.47 26.90
CA LYS A 195 -12.17 11.32 25.71
C LYS A 195 -11.39 12.61 26.01
N GLY A 196 -10.56 13.05 25.06
CA GLY A 196 -9.68 14.22 25.17
C GLY A 196 -8.27 13.90 25.69
N GLU A 197 -8.11 12.77 26.38
CA GLU A 197 -6.80 12.26 26.79
C GLU A 197 -6.03 11.66 25.62
N VAL A 198 -4.70 11.69 25.71
CA VAL A 198 -3.80 11.08 24.74
C VAL A 198 -3.13 9.87 25.38
N TYR A 199 -3.06 8.79 24.63
CA TYR A 199 -2.41 7.56 25.05
C TYR A 199 -1.22 7.24 24.15
N CYS A 200 -0.33 6.38 24.63
CA CYS A 200 0.80 5.91 23.85
C CYS A 200 1.05 4.41 24.03
N GLU A 201 1.69 3.81 23.02
CA GLU A 201 2.02 2.38 22.99
C GLU A 201 0.75 1.50 23.05
N GLY A 202 0.77 0.42 23.84
CA GLY A 202 -0.37 -0.48 23.99
C GLY A 202 -0.48 -1.58 22.96
N ASN A 203 -1.62 -2.26 23.00
CA ASN A 203 -1.96 -3.33 22.09
C ASN A 203 -3.47 -3.39 21.85
N VAL A 204 -3.87 -3.93 20.70
CA VAL A 204 -5.27 -3.99 20.27
C VAL A 204 -6.16 -4.82 21.19
N ARG A 205 -5.64 -5.84 21.87
CA ARG A 205 -6.42 -6.64 22.83
C ARG A 205 -6.83 -5.80 24.04
N GLN A 206 -5.89 -5.05 24.62
CA GLN A 206 -6.20 -4.14 25.73
C GLN A 206 -7.18 -3.06 25.27
N LEU A 207 -7.01 -2.53 24.06
CA LEU A 207 -7.95 -1.58 23.47
C LEU A 207 -9.36 -2.15 23.38
N GLN A 208 -9.52 -3.37 22.86
CA GLN A 208 -10.80 -4.07 22.77
C GLN A 208 -11.44 -4.27 24.15
N GLN A 209 -10.65 -4.64 25.16
CA GLN A 209 -11.14 -4.82 26.54
C GLN A 209 -11.63 -3.52 27.16
N LEU A 210 -10.93 -2.41 26.93
CA LEU A 210 -11.26 -1.12 27.53
C LEU A 210 -12.43 -0.41 26.83
N THR A 211 -12.61 -0.62 25.53
CA THR A 211 -13.60 0.11 24.71
C THR A 211 -14.81 -0.72 24.29
N GLY A 212 -14.67 -2.05 24.31
CA GLY A 212 -15.64 -2.98 23.72
C GLY A 212 -15.65 -2.99 22.18
N TRP A 213 -14.71 -2.32 21.52
CA TRP A 213 -14.66 -2.22 20.06
C TRP A 213 -14.02 -3.47 19.45
N ALA A 214 -14.83 -4.47 19.11
CA ALA A 214 -14.35 -5.76 18.60
C ALA A 214 -15.12 -6.24 17.36
N GLY A 215 -14.47 -7.12 16.59
CA GLY A 215 -15.05 -7.77 15.41
C GLY A 215 -15.47 -6.80 14.31
N GLY A 216 -16.49 -7.18 13.55
CA GLY A 216 -16.96 -6.42 12.37
C GLY A 216 -17.60 -5.07 12.66
N ASN A 217 -17.65 -4.63 13.92
CA ASN A 217 -18.17 -3.32 14.33
C ASN A 217 -17.10 -2.21 14.27
N VAL A 218 -15.86 -2.56 13.94
CA VAL A 218 -14.75 -1.63 13.81
C VAL A 218 -14.31 -1.60 12.35
N LEU A 219 -14.18 -0.39 11.79
CA LEU A 219 -13.59 -0.15 10.48
C LEU A 219 -12.30 0.64 10.69
N TYR A 220 -11.16 0.03 10.37
CA TYR A 220 -9.83 0.63 10.50
C TYR A 220 -9.28 0.99 9.12
N PHE A 221 -8.92 2.26 8.93
CA PHE A 221 -8.25 2.74 7.71
C PHE A 221 -6.74 2.83 7.93
N GLY A 222 -5.98 2.40 6.94
CA GLY A 222 -4.52 2.53 6.90
C GLY A 222 -4.03 2.72 5.48
N ASP A 223 -2.86 3.32 5.33
CA ASP A 223 -2.18 3.55 4.06
C ASP A 223 -1.24 2.40 3.69
N HIS A 224 -0.72 1.68 4.69
CA HIS A 224 0.15 0.53 4.45
C HIS A 224 -0.62 -0.81 4.52
N PRO A 225 -1.01 -1.42 3.39
CA PRO A 225 -1.89 -2.60 3.41
C PRO A 225 -1.33 -3.80 4.18
N TYR A 226 -0.01 -3.95 4.29
CA TYR A 226 0.60 -5.11 4.95
C TYR A 226 0.86 -4.96 6.45
N THR A 227 1.47 -3.86 6.90
CA THR A 227 1.78 -3.66 8.32
C THR A 227 0.58 -3.16 9.12
N ASP A 228 -0.35 -2.48 8.46
CA ASP A 228 -1.51 -1.88 9.13
C ASP A 228 -2.79 -2.72 9.01
N LEU A 229 -3.02 -3.45 7.90
CA LEU A 229 -4.33 -4.09 7.65
C LEU A 229 -4.32 -5.62 7.76
N ALA A 230 -3.22 -6.29 7.40
CA ALA A 230 -3.19 -7.76 7.33
C ALA A 230 -3.47 -8.41 8.70
N ASP A 231 -2.76 -7.98 9.74
CA ASP A 231 -2.94 -8.52 11.10
C ASP A 231 -4.30 -8.17 11.70
N VAL A 232 -4.80 -6.97 11.38
CA VAL A 232 -6.09 -6.45 11.84
C VAL A 232 -7.24 -7.33 11.34
N ARG A 233 -7.23 -7.69 10.06
CA ARG A 233 -8.25 -8.57 9.48
C ARG A 233 -8.09 -10.02 9.94
N LEU A 234 -6.87 -10.57 9.86
CA LEU A 234 -6.63 -11.99 10.10
C LEU A 234 -6.82 -12.39 11.57
N HIS A 235 -6.39 -11.54 12.52
CA HIS A 235 -6.35 -11.91 13.93
C HIS A 235 -7.43 -11.26 14.79
N HIS A 236 -7.97 -10.10 14.37
CA HIS A 236 -8.89 -9.30 15.20
C HIS A 236 -10.30 -9.17 14.63
N GLY A 237 -10.51 -9.62 13.38
CA GLY A 237 -11.82 -9.64 12.73
C GLY A 237 -12.43 -8.26 12.49
N TRP A 238 -11.63 -7.21 12.55
CA TRP A 238 -12.04 -5.85 12.19
C TRP A 238 -12.22 -5.72 10.68
N ARG A 239 -13.10 -4.81 10.26
CA ARG A 239 -13.18 -4.38 8.87
C ARG A 239 -12.01 -3.46 8.55
N THR A 240 -11.49 -3.55 7.34
CA THR A 240 -10.27 -2.81 6.94
C THR A 240 -10.50 -1.99 5.68
N GLY A 241 -10.03 -0.75 5.73
CA GLY A 241 -10.00 0.18 4.62
C GLY A 241 -8.57 0.54 4.23
N ALA A 242 -8.23 0.56 2.94
CA ALA A 242 -6.91 1.00 2.46
C ALA A 242 -7.01 2.38 1.81
N ILE A 243 -6.10 3.29 2.18
CA ILE A 243 -5.94 4.59 1.53
C ILE A 243 -4.74 4.51 0.58
N LEU A 244 -4.99 4.58 -0.73
CA LEU A 244 -3.99 4.37 -1.78
C LEU A 244 -3.95 5.58 -2.71
N TRP A 245 -3.06 6.53 -2.45
CA TRP A 245 -3.01 7.78 -3.22
C TRP A 245 -2.74 7.55 -4.72
N GLU A 246 -2.00 6.49 -5.09
CA GLU A 246 -1.70 6.16 -6.50
C GLU A 246 -2.97 5.84 -7.30
N LEU A 247 -4.07 5.50 -6.61
CA LEU A 247 -5.31 5.10 -7.23
C LEU A 247 -5.91 6.22 -8.09
N ASP A 248 -5.81 7.49 -7.69
CA ASP A 248 -6.35 8.60 -8.49
C ASP A 248 -5.60 8.74 -9.81
N HIS A 249 -4.28 8.65 -9.77
CA HIS A 249 -3.44 8.69 -10.96
C HIS A 249 -3.75 7.51 -11.89
N GLU A 250 -3.86 6.29 -11.35
CA GLU A 250 -4.26 5.09 -12.09
C GLU A 250 -5.63 5.24 -12.75
N ILE A 251 -6.65 5.66 -12.00
CA ILE A 251 -8.00 5.91 -12.54
C ILE A 251 -7.97 6.97 -13.64
N SER A 252 -7.16 8.02 -13.49
CA SER A 252 -7.02 9.06 -14.51
C SER A 252 -6.48 8.51 -15.83
N ILE A 253 -5.48 7.62 -15.77
CA ILE A 253 -4.87 6.97 -16.95
C ILE A 253 -5.83 5.98 -17.57
N LEU A 254 -6.48 5.12 -16.76
CA LEU A 254 -7.47 4.15 -17.22
C LEU A 254 -8.64 4.82 -17.96
N ASN A 255 -8.95 6.07 -17.60
CA ASN A 255 -10.03 6.83 -18.23
C ASN A 255 -9.65 7.52 -19.54
N ARG A 256 -8.36 7.58 -19.90
CA ARG A 256 -7.89 8.19 -21.14
C ARG A 256 -8.40 7.41 -22.37
N PRO A 257 -8.87 8.09 -23.43
CA PRO A 257 -9.32 7.43 -24.66
C PRO A 257 -8.27 6.48 -25.25
N GLU A 258 -7.00 6.89 -25.27
CA GLU A 258 -5.91 6.13 -25.85
C GLU A 258 -5.66 4.82 -25.10
N TYR A 259 -5.83 4.82 -23.78
CA TYR A 259 -5.74 3.60 -22.97
C TYR A 259 -6.89 2.65 -23.29
N LYS A 260 -8.13 3.17 -23.34
CA LYS A 260 -9.33 2.38 -23.61
C LYS A 260 -9.30 1.76 -24.99
N GLU A 261 -8.96 2.55 -26.00
CA GLU A 261 -8.82 2.10 -27.39
C GLU A 261 -7.76 1.01 -27.52
N ASN A 262 -6.57 1.24 -26.95
CA ASN A 262 -5.49 0.27 -26.98
C ASN A 262 -5.87 -1.03 -26.25
N SER A 263 -6.45 -0.95 -25.05
CA SER A 263 -6.87 -2.14 -24.30
C SER A 263 -7.98 -2.92 -25.01
N ASN A 264 -8.95 -2.22 -25.60
CA ASN A 264 -10.02 -2.86 -26.36
C ASN A 264 -9.48 -3.55 -27.61
N TRP A 265 -8.57 -2.90 -28.34
CA TRP A 265 -7.95 -3.49 -29.51
C TRP A 265 -7.07 -4.68 -29.16
N LEU A 266 -6.27 -4.58 -28.09
CA LEU A 266 -5.47 -5.69 -27.59
C LEU A 266 -6.32 -6.92 -27.27
N GLN A 267 -7.49 -6.73 -26.64
CA GLN A 267 -8.41 -7.82 -26.33
C GLN A 267 -8.99 -8.45 -27.60
N GLN A 268 -9.43 -7.64 -28.57
CA GLN A 268 -9.96 -8.13 -29.84
C GLN A 268 -8.89 -8.89 -30.65
N LEU A 269 -7.69 -8.33 -30.76
CA LEU A 269 -6.57 -8.96 -31.45
C LEU A 269 -6.19 -10.31 -30.82
N GLN A 270 -6.20 -10.40 -29.49
CA GLN A 270 -5.99 -11.68 -28.80
C GLN A 270 -7.08 -12.69 -29.12
N GLN A 271 -8.35 -12.29 -29.11
CA GLN A 271 -9.46 -13.18 -29.48
C GLN A 271 -9.36 -13.67 -30.93
N LEU A 272 -8.95 -12.80 -31.87
CA LEU A 272 -8.73 -13.19 -33.28
C LEU A 272 -7.58 -14.18 -33.41
N ILE A 273 -6.45 -13.91 -32.77
CA ILE A 273 -5.30 -14.82 -32.77
C ILE A 273 -5.69 -16.17 -32.16
N GLU A 274 -6.43 -16.18 -31.05
CA GLU A 274 -6.89 -17.40 -30.37
C GLU A 274 -7.91 -18.20 -31.19
N GLY A 275 -8.89 -17.53 -31.81
CA GLY A 275 -9.93 -18.17 -32.62
C GLY A 275 -9.40 -18.78 -33.92
N GLU A 276 -8.40 -18.15 -34.54
CA GLU A 276 -7.88 -18.52 -35.86
C GLU A 276 -6.53 -19.26 -35.79
N GLN A 277 -6.10 -19.76 -34.62
CA GLN A 277 -4.75 -20.35 -34.46
C GLN A 277 -4.43 -21.45 -35.48
N ASN A 278 -5.40 -22.29 -35.82
CA ASN A 278 -5.19 -23.40 -36.75
C ASN A 278 -4.90 -22.90 -38.17
N GLU A 279 -5.62 -21.88 -38.63
CA GLU A 279 -5.45 -21.28 -39.96
C GLU A 279 -4.20 -20.41 -40.02
N LEU A 280 -3.90 -19.65 -38.96
CA LEU A 280 -2.74 -18.77 -38.88
C LEU A 280 -1.41 -19.52 -38.83
N ARG A 281 -1.40 -20.77 -38.35
CA ARG A 281 -0.19 -21.62 -38.32
C ARG A 281 0.15 -22.27 -39.67
N ARG A 282 -0.71 -22.13 -40.69
CA ARG A 282 -0.37 -22.57 -42.05
C ARG A 282 0.81 -21.75 -42.59
N PRO A 283 1.73 -22.34 -43.38
CA PRO A 283 2.90 -21.64 -43.91
C PRO A 283 2.55 -20.34 -44.66
N GLU A 284 1.42 -20.33 -45.35
CA GLU A 284 0.91 -19.19 -46.14
C GLU A 284 0.53 -17.98 -45.27
N ASN A 285 0.10 -18.21 -44.02
CA ASN A 285 -0.38 -17.17 -43.11
C ASN A 285 0.66 -16.73 -42.07
N ARG A 286 1.86 -17.32 -42.10
CA ARG A 286 2.91 -17.08 -41.09
C ARG A 286 3.28 -15.60 -40.97
N ALA A 287 3.38 -14.88 -42.08
CA ALA A 287 3.70 -13.45 -42.06
C ALA A 287 2.59 -12.60 -41.40
N VAL A 288 1.33 -13.01 -41.54
CA VAL A 288 0.19 -12.35 -40.88
C VAL A 288 0.24 -12.59 -39.38
N LEU A 289 0.49 -13.83 -38.97
CA LEU A 289 0.65 -14.18 -37.56
C LEU A 289 1.80 -13.39 -36.92
N GLU A 290 2.98 -13.37 -37.53
CA GLU A 290 4.15 -12.63 -37.03
C GLU A 290 3.84 -11.12 -36.89
N ARG A 291 3.10 -10.54 -37.84
CA ARG A 291 2.64 -9.14 -37.75
C ARG A 291 1.68 -8.91 -36.59
N TRP A 292 0.68 -9.78 -36.43
CA TRP A 292 -0.31 -9.68 -35.35
C TRP A 292 0.33 -9.89 -33.98
N GLU A 293 1.31 -10.79 -33.86
CA GLU A 293 2.06 -10.98 -32.62
C GLU A 293 2.92 -9.77 -32.27
N ALA A 294 3.59 -9.16 -33.27
CA ALA A 294 4.35 -7.94 -33.07
C ALA A 294 3.45 -6.76 -32.64
N GLU A 295 2.29 -6.60 -33.29
CA GLU A 295 1.31 -5.58 -32.93
C GLU A 295 0.75 -5.81 -31.52
N ARG A 296 0.38 -7.05 -31.19
CA ARG A 296 -0.04 -7.44 -29.83
C ARG A 296 1.01 -7.06 -28.80
N ASP A 297 2.29 -7.32 -29.07
CA ASP A 297 3.36 -7.03 -28.13
C ASP A 297 3.62 -5.52 -27.97
N GLN A 298 3.46 -4.73 -29.04
CA GLN A 298 3.48 -3.25 -28.96
C GLN A 298 2.34 -2.70 -28.10
N LEU A 299 1.11 -3.19 -28.30
CA LEU A 299 -0.07 -2.81 -27.50
C LEU A 299 0.13 -3.18 -26.02
N ARG A 300 0.65 -4.38 -25.76
CA ARG A 300 1.00 -4.83 -24.39
C ARG A 300 2.06 -3.98 -23.73
N LEU A 301 3.03 -3.49 -24.49
CA LEU A 301 4.08 -2.62 -23.97
C LEU A 301 3.51 -1.23 -23.65
N TYR A 302 2.73 -0.65 -24.57
CA TYR A 302 2.08 0.65 -24.37
C TYR A 302 1.16 0.67 -23.14
N THR A 303 0.28 -0.32 -23.01
CA THR A 303 -0.64 -0.44 -21.86
C THR A 303 0.08 -0.59 -20.52
N LYS A 304 1.35 -1.02 -20.53
CA LYS A 304 2.21 -1.06 -19.35
C LYS A 304 2.90 0.29 -19.11
N THR A 305 3.55 0.85 -20.11
CA THR A 305 4.47 2.00 -19.95
C THR A 305 3.75 3.34 -19.79
N ILE A 306 2.46 3.43 -20.13
CA ILE A 306 1.64 4.63 -19.93
C ILE A 306 1.44 5.00 -18.45
N PHE A 307 1.63 4.06 -17.54
CA PHE A 307 1.69 4.31 -16.09
C PHE A 307 3.08 4.78 -15.69
N ASN A 308 3.87 3.90 -15.09
CA ASN A 308 5.29 4.11 -14.86
C ASN A 308 6.11 3.43 -15.98
N HIS A 309 7.03 4.15 -16.61
CA HIS A 309 7.86 3.60 -17.69
C HIS A 309 8.72 2.40 -17.26
N GLN A 310 9.16 2.36 -16.00
CA GLN A 310 10.04 1.33 -15.47
C GLN A 310 9.28 0.10 -14.95
N PHE A 311 8.20 0.32 -14.20
CA PHE A 311 7.51 -0.73 -13.43
C PHE A 311 6.05 -0.97 -13.87
N GLY A 312 5.47 -0.05 -14.64
CA GLY A 312 4.08 -0.10 -15.06
C GLY A 312 3.09 0.25 -13.95
N SER A 313 1.91 -0.37 -14.01
CA SER A 313 0.83 -0.20 -13.04
C SER A 313 1.18 -0.85 -11.69
N LEU A 314 0.82 -0.19 -10.58
CA LEU A 314 0.95 -0.76 -9.24
C LEU A 314 0.03 -1.97 -9.07
N PHE A 315 -1.16 -1.91 -9.68
CA PHE A 315 -2.22 -2.88 -9.47
C PHE A 315 -2.14 -4.09 -10.42
N ARG A 316 -1.43 -3.96 -11.55
CA ARG A 316 -1.52 -4.94 -12.62
C ARG A 316 -0.23 -5.03 -13.45
N THR A 317 0.04 -6.22 -13.93
CA THR A 317 1.03 -6.43 -14.98
C THR A 317 0.44 -7.26 -16.10
N HIS A 318 0.25 -6.59 -17.25
CA HIS A 318 -0.52 -7.12 -18.37
C HIS A 318 -1.90 -7.63 -17.87
N HIS A 319 -2.17 -8.92 -17.97
CA HIS A 319 -3.45 -9.51 -17.60
C HIS A 319 -3.56 -9.90 -16.13
N ASN A 320 -2.46 -9.92 -15.40
CA ASN A 320 -2.43 -10.45 -14.04
C ASN A 320 -2.45 -9.31 -13.01
N PRO A 321 -3.27 -9.42 -11.95
CA PRO A 321 -3.10 -8.60 -10.76
C PRO A 321 -1.68 -8.75 -10.22
N SER A 322 -1.07 -7.63 -9.84
CA SER A 322 0.24 -7.61 -9.18
C SER A 322 0.18 -8.34 -7.83
N TYR A 323 1.35 -8.66 -7.26
CA TYR A 323 1.42 -9.18 -5.90
C TYR A 323 0.76 -8.22 -4.90
N PHE A 324 0.96 -6.91 -5.09
CA PHE A 324 0.23 -5.86 -4.38
C PHE A 324 -1.29 -6.01 -4.41
N SER A 325 -1.88 -6.07 -5.61
CA SER A 325 -3.34 -6.23 -5.74
C SER A 325 -3.85 -7.51 -5.11
N ARG A 326 -3.14 -8.64 -5.27
CA ARG A 326 -3.56 -9.92 -4.69
C ARG A 326 -3.65 -9.86 -3.16
N ARG A 327 -2.64 -9.24 -2.53
CA ARG A 327 -2.65 -9.04 -1.07
C ARG A 327 -3.70 -8.01 -0.66
N LEU A 328 -3.81 -6.89 -1.38
CA LEU A 328 -4.82 -5.87 -1.11
C LEU A 328 -6.22 -6.48 -1.07
N PHE A 329 -6.60 -7.27 -2.08
CA PHE A 329 -7.92 -7.93 -2.14
C PHE A 329 -8.13 -8.95 -1.02
N HIS A 330 -7.05 -9.52 -0.48
CA HIS A 330 -7.13 -10.47 0.62
C HIS A 330 -7.28 -9.78 1.98
N PHE A 331 -6.61 -8.63 2.17
CA PHE A 331 -6.51 -7.96 3.48
C PHE A 331 -7.44 -6.77 3.66
N CYS A 332 -8.04 -6.26 2.58
CA CYS A 332 -8.84 -5.04 2.59
C CYS A 332 -10.29 -5.33 2.19
N ASP A 333 -11.25 -4.76 2.92
CA ASP A 333 -12.67 -4.80 2.53
C ASP A 333 -13.03 -3.66 1.56
N LEU A 334 -12.37 -2.50 1.70
CA LEU A 334 -12.61 -1.31 0.86
C LEU A 334 -11.32 -0.51 0.65
N TYR A 335 -11.02 -0.09 -0.58
CA TYR A 335 -9.89 0.81 -0.83
C TYR A 335 -10.34 2.05 -1.59
N THR A 336 -9.67 3.17 -1.32
CA THR A 336 -9.98 4.50 -1.89
C THR A 336 -8.69 5.34 -1.93
N SER A 337 -8.62 6.36 -2.78
CA SER A 337 -7.48 7.29 -2.83
C SER A 337 -7.44 8.24 -1.64
N SER A 338 -8.61 8.68 -1.19
CA SER A 338 -8.78 9.52 0.00
C SER A 338 -9.96 9.04 0.84
N ILE A 339 -9.88 9.26 2.15
CA ILE A 339 -11.00 9.00 3.07
C ILE A 339 -12.18 9.94 2.81
N SER A 340 -11.92 11.14 2.28
CA SER A 340 -12.94 12.14 1.93
C SER A 340 -13.85 11.68 0.80
N ASN A 341 -13.44 10.70 -0.02
CA ASN A 341 -14.30 10.11 -1.06
C ASN A 341 -15.56 9.43 -0.50
N LEU A 342 -15.57 9.13 0.81
CA LEU A 342 -16.74 8.58 1.50
C LEU A 342 -17.72 9.66 1.98
N LEU A 343 -17.39 10.94 1.81
CA LEU A 343 -18.20 12.06 2.29
C LEU A 343 -19.61 12.05 1.71
N ASP A 344 -19.76 11.74 0.41
CA ASP A 344 -21.06 11.78 -0.24
C ASP A 344 -21.93 10.54 0.04
N LEU A 345 -21.35 9.50 0.65
CA LEU A 345 -22.06 8.26 0.94
C LEU A 345 -22.88 8.39 2.24
N HIS A 346 -24.10 7.87 2.22
CA HIS A 346 -24.94 7.79 3.43
C HIS A 346 -24.22 7.02 4.57
N PRO A 347 -24.32 7.41 5.85
CA PRO A 347 -23.63 6.70 6.96
C PRO A 347 -24.09 5.25 7.17
N SER A 348 -25.20 4.87 6.55
CA SER A 348 -25.71 3.48 6.49
C SER A 348 -25.55 2.86 5.11
N HIS A 349 -24.69 3.42 4.25
CA HIS A 349 -24.41 2.88 2.92
C HIS A 349 -23.86 1.45 3.05
N VAL A 350 -24.36 0.57 2.19
CA VAL A 350 -23.96 -0.84 2.15
C VAL A 350 -23.19 -1.07 0.85
N PHE A 351 -21.92 -1.42 0.98
CA PHE A 351 -21.09 -1.76 -0.17
C PHE A 351 -21.35 -3.21 -0.59
N PHE A 352 -21.69 -3.41 -1.86
CA PHE A 352 -21.84 -4.73 -2.45
C PHE A 352 -20.60 -5.06 -3.30
N PRO A 353 -19.87 -6.14 -3.00
CA PRO A 353 -18.73 -6.53 -3.80
C PRO A 353 -19.18 -6.97 -5.20
N ARG A 354 -18.42 -6.58 -6.22
CA ARG A 354 -18.68 -7.05 -7.59
C ARG A 354 -18.31 -8.53 -7.69
N ARG A 355 -19.17 -9.34 -8.30
CA ARG A 355 -18.87 -10.76 -8.55
C ARG A 355 -17.79 -10.86 -9.62
N GLY A 356 -16.60 -11.35 -9.24
CA GLY A 356 -15.58 -11.75 -10.20
C GLY A 356 -15.97 -13.08 -10.84
N ALA A 357 -16.13 -13.10 -12.17
CA ALA A 357 -16.42 -14.34 -12.89
C ALA A 357 -15.18 -15.25 -12.90
N LEU A 358 -15.36 -16.53 -12.58
CA LEU A 358 -14.33 -17.56 -12.73
C LEU A 358 -14.09 -17.85 -14.23
N PRO A 359 -12.92 -18.41 -14.61
CA PRO A 359 -12.61 -18.68 -16.01
C PRO A 359 -13.61 -19.57 -16.75
N HIS A 360 -14.35 -20.43 -16.03
CA HIS A 360 -15.37 -21.32 -16.58
C HIS A 360 -16.80 -20.76 -16.44
N GLU A 361 -16.97 -19.59 -15.81
CA GLU A 361 -18.27 -18.94 -15.69
C GLU A 361 -18.56 -18.10 -16.94
N TYR A 362 -19.83 -18.05 -17.32
CA TYR A 362 -20.28 -17.19 -18.41
C TYR A 362 -19.98 -15.72 -18.07
N ARG A 363 -19.17 -15.06 -18.91
CA ARG A 363 -19.02 -13.61 -18.85
C ARG A 363 -20.32 -12.99 -19.36
N SER A 364 -21.12 -12.45 -18.45
CA SER A 364 -22.26 -11.60 -18.83
C SER A 364 -21.77 -10.49 -19.77
N MET A 365 -22.39 -10.32 -20.94
CA MET A 365 -22.04 -9.27 -21.91
C MET A 365 -22.38 -7.83 -21.44
N PHE A 366 -22.87 -7.66 -20.21
CA PHE A 366 -23.33 -6.39 -19.65
C PHE A 366 -22.39 -5.80 -18.58
N VAL A 367 -21.09 -6.11 -18.61
CA VAL A 367 -20.10 -5.55 -17.67
C VAL A 367 -19.05 -4.73 -18.40
#